data_AF-A0A7S2MSF0-F1
#
_entry.id   AF-A0A7S2MSF0-F1
#
_cell.length_a   1.000
_cell.length_b   1.000
_cell.length_c   1.000
_cell.angle_alpha   90.00
_cell.angle_beta   90.00
_cell.angle_gamma   90.00
#
_symmetry.space_group_name_H-M   'P 1'
#
loop_
_entity.id
_entity.type
_entity.pdbx_description
1 polymer ?
#
loop_
_entity_poly.entity_id
_entity_poly.type
_entity_poly.pdbx_seq_one_letter_code
_entity_poly.pdbx_strand_id
1 'polypeptide(L)'
;RIVEKIVEVEKIHEVEKIVEVEVEKKVYIEKTVEVKVGASAEELKAAQDEIEERARKEKQELRAQAASDMKQLMSQHQHTAEERKKLQEKLIAEQNEKEQEIEKKIALKQKLKAMQAKLIQGGKMVDLAQKQEAELRLAQQENEDRKQEQLQMERELALKAEEALAIEEQYSSIQDEVEIKTKKLKKLWNKYQAATQEIQEVREECQLEKEDILETVREMERTIRLQELIIDNFIPLDEIEVLRRRAVWSQEGEKWELERLDLAGRHLRETKRPNNNQTPGSRAGFRSMALNLEMDPTDRTTQEFESADMVSRVNEVLAMELDQEEREVGYRNEGSPSSPYRKAGEEKNNFGQ
;
A
#
# COMPACT_ATOMS: atom_id res chain seq x y z
N ARG A 1 34.15 -18.91 60.86
CA ARG A 1 33.90 -18.70 62.31
C ARG A 1 32.82 -19.68 62.74
N ILE A 2 33.15 -20.56 63.70
CA ILE A 2 32.27 -21.27 64.64
C ILE A 2 31.34 -22.33 63.99
N VAL A 3 31.67 -23.63 63.93
CA VAL A 3 31.87 -24.69 64.96
C VAL A 3 30.61 -25.55 65.17
N GLU A 4 30.75 -26.83 64.81
CA GLU A 4 30.26 -28.09 65.43
C GLU A 4 28.82 -28.20 65.99
N LYS A 5 28.10 -29.28 65.60
CA LYS A 5 28.07 -30.52 66.41
C LYS A 5 27.24 -31.63 65.76
N ILE A 6 27.84 -32.82 65.79
CA ILE A 6 27.28 -34.16 65.59
C ILE A 6 26.44 -34.54 66.81
N VAL A 7 25.32 -35.25 66.63
CA VAL A 7 24.86 -36.32 67.55
C VAL A 7 24.12 -37.40 66.75
N GLU A 8 24.72 -38.59 66.69
CA GLU A 8 24.07 -39.88 66.42
C GLU A 8 23.35 -40.37 67.68
N VAL A 9 22.25 -41.11 67.54
CA VAL A 9 21.92 -42.18 68.50
C VAL A 9 21.39 -43.40 67.74
N GLU A 10 22.00 -44.53 68.06
CA GLU A 10 21.81 -45.87 67.53
C GLU A 10 20.52 -46.56 68.05
N LYS A 11 20.32 -47.78 67.52
CA LYS A 11 19.46 -48.94 67.86
C LYS A 11 18.97 -49.03 69.34
N ILE A 12 18.06 -49.91 69.78
CA ILE A 12 18.07 -51.38 69.64
C ILE A 12 16.75 -51.99 70.25
N HIS A 13 16.49 -53.28 69.95
CA HIS A 13 15.83 -54.36 70.74
C HIS A 13 14.30 -54.48 70.66
N GLU A 14 13.66 -55.66 70.67
CA GLU A 14 14.02 -57.07 70.45
C GLU A 14 12.69 -57.84 70.35
N VAL A 15 12.75 -59.09 69.90
CA VAL A 15 11.63 -60.02 69.71
C VAL A 15 11.27 -60.66 71.05
N GLU A 16 9.98 -60.81 71.38
CA GLU A 16 9.55 -61.81 72.36
C GLU A 16 8.44 -62.72 71.82
N LYS A 17 8.74 -64.01 71.94
CA LYS A 17 8.02 -65.20 71.50
C LYS A 17 7.48 -65.85 72.77
N ILE A 18 6.17 -66.07 72.86
CA ILE A 18 5.58 -66.81 74.00
C ILE A 18 5.07 -68.16 73.48
N VAL A 19 5.72 -69.21 73.96
CA VAL A 19 5.33 -70.63 73.90
C VAL A 19 5.34 -71.13 75.35
N GLU A 20 4.57 -72.20 75.60
CA GLU A 20 4.68 -73.19 76.68
C GLU A 20 3.51 -73.23 77.68
N VAL A 21 3.05 -74.36 78.22
CA VAL A 21 3.25 -75.82 78.06
C VAL A 21 2.16 -76.47 78.93
N GLU A 22 1.59 -77.60 78.51
CA GLU A 22 0.69 -78.45 79.33
C GLU A 22 1.50 -79.30 80.34
N VAL A 23 1.00 -79.47 81.57
CA VAL A 23 1.54 -80.43 82.55
C VAL A 23 0.42 -81.20 83.23
N GLU A 24 0.36 -82.52 82.99
CA GLU A 24 -0.47 -83.49 83.69
C GLU A 24 0.17 -83.93 85.02
N LYS A 25 -0.63 -84.17 86.07
CA LYS A 25 -0.21 -84.90 87.29
C LYS A 25 -1.28 -85.93 87.70
N LYS A 26 -0.87 -87.21 87.74
CA LYS A 26 -1.60 -88.35 88.34
C LYS A 26 -0.97 -88.71 89.69
N VAL A 27 -1.78 -89.09 90.69
CA VAL A 27 -1.35 -89.72 91.94
C VAL A 27 -2.36 -90.80 92.36
N TYR A 28 -1.87 -92.00 92.70
CA TYR A 28 -2.62 -93.16 93.22
C TYR A 28 -2.29 -93.38 94.70
N ILE A 29 -3.24 -93.88 95.52
CA ILE A 29 -2.95 -94.60 96.78
C ILE A 29 -3.98 -95.73 96.98
N GLU A 30 -3.48 -96.96 97.07
CA GLU A 30 -4.18 -98.18 97.50
C GLU A 30 -4.09 -98.35 99.02
N LYS A 31 -5.11 -98.98 99.65
CA LYS A 31 -4.92 -99.68 100.93
C LYS A 31 -5.92 -100.83 101.09
N THR A 32 -5.36 -102.03 101.25
CA THR A 32 -6.00 -103.33 101.49
C THR A 32 -5.86 -103.78 102.95
N VAL A 33 -6.46 -104.95 103.28
CA VAL A 33 -6.16 -105.89 104.40
C VAL A 33 -6.96 -105.67 105.72
N GLU A 34 -7.58 -106.63 106.43
CA GLU A 34 -7.85 -108.09 106.33
C GLU A 34 -8.89 -108.53 107.39
N VAL A 35 -9.37 -109.78 107.25
CA VAL A 35 -10.37 -110.53 108.04
C VAL A 35 -9.72 -111.38 109.17
N LYS A 36 -10.41 -111.60 110.31
CA LYS A 36 -10.34 -112.80 111.19
C LYS A 36 -11.70 -112.98 111.90
N VAL A 37 -12.57 -113.97 111.58
CA VAL A 37 -12.64 -115.42 111.90
C VAL A 37 -12.66 -115.78 113.40
N GLY A 38 -13.80 -116.33 113.86
CA GLY A 38 -13.86 -117.29 114.97
C GLY A 38 -15.12 -117.27 115.84
N ALA A 39 -16.10 -118.17 115.56
CA ALA A 39 -16.77 -119.10 116.51
C ALA A 39 -18.21 -119.49 116.08
N SER A 40 -18.41 -120.80 115.91
CA SER A 40 -19.63 -121.65 115.89
C SER A 40 -21.01 -120.96 115.83
N ALA A 41 -21.82 -121.04 114.78
CA ALA A 41 -22.51 -122.21 114.18
C ALA A 41 -23.45 -122.95 115.16
N GLU A 42 -24.73 -122.55 115.12
CA GLU A 42 -25.97 -123.39 115.21
C GLU A 42 -27.17 -122.82 115.99
N GLU A 43 -27.20 -121.52 116.31
CA GLU A 43 -28.44 -120.87 116.82
C GLU A 43 -28.86 -119.57 116.09
N LEU A 44 -28.17 -119.15 115.02
CA LEU A 44 -28.43 -117.86 114.31
C LEU A 44 -29.13 -117.96 112.93
N LYS A 45 -29.64 -119.13 112.54
CA LYS A 45 -30.38 -119.27 111.25
C LYS A 45 -31.83 -118.75 111.30
N ALA A 46 -32.41 -118.56 112.48
CA ALA A 46 -33.75 -117.99 112.62
C ALA A 46 -33.78 -116.45 112.73
N ALA A 47 -32.60 -115.80 112.87
CA ALA A 47 -32.46 -114.35 112.93
C ALA A 47 -31.98 -113.72 111.60
N GLN A 48 -31.58 -114.52 110.61
CA GLN A 48 -31.14 -114.03 109.30
C GLN A 48 -32.30 -113.61 108.38
N ASP A 49 -33.48 -114.24 108.49
CA ASP A 49 -34.60 -113.96 107.59
C ASP A 49 -35.39 -112.68 107.97
N GLU A 50 -35.44 -112.29 109.26
CA GLU A 50 -36.07 -111.02 109.68
C GLU A 50 -35.18 -109.78 109.42
N ILE A 51 -33.86 -109.95 109.37
CA ILE A 51 -32.91 -108.84 109.11
C ILE A 51 -32.86 -108.51 107.60
N GLU A 52 -33.04 -109.49 106.72
CA GLU A 52 -32.99 -109.28 105.26
C GLU A 52 -34.20 -108.47 104.72
N GLU A 53 -35.40 -108.70 105.26
CA GLU A 53 -36.61 -107.93 104.88
C GLU A 53 -36.58 -106.48 105.38
N ARG A 54 -35.93 -106.21 106.53
CA ARG A 54 -35.74 -104.83 107.04
C ARG A 54 -34.71 -104.06 106.21
N ALA A 55 -33.61 -104.71 105.81
CA ALA A 55 -32.57 -104.11 104.97
C ALA A 55 -33.06 -103.78 103.53
N ARG A 56 -34.04 -104.52 103.01
CA ARG A 56 -34.58 -104.30 101.66
C ARG A 56 -35.45 -103.05 101.57
N LYS A 57 -36.20 -102.73 102.63
CA LYS A 57 -37.00 -101.49 102.73
C LYS A 57 -36.13 -100.25 102.89
N GLU A 58 -35.10 -100.32 103.73
CA GLU A 58 -34.18 -99.19 103.99
C GLU A 58 -33.35 -98.80 102.74
N LYS A 59 -32.96 -99.79 101.91
CA LYS A 59 -32.22 -99.57 100.66
C LYS A 59 -33.05 -98.92 99.54
N GLN A 60 -34.38 -99.06 99.57
CA GLN A 60 -35.27 -98.41 98.59
C GLN A 60 -35.49 -96.93 98.92
N GLU A 61 -35.56 -96.56 100.21
CA GLU A 61 -35.74 -95.16 100.64
C GLU A 61 -34.48 -94.31 100.37
N LEU A 62 -33.28 -94.86 100.63
CA LEU A 62 -32.00 -94.20 100.32
C LEU A 62 -31.79 -93.94 98.82
N ARG A 63 -32.27 -94.83 97.94
CA ARG A 63 -32.22 -94.63 96.47
C ARG A 63 -33.18 -93.55 95.99
N ALA A 64 -34.34 -93.40 96.63
CA ALA A 64 -35.29 -92.35 96.32
C ALA A 64 -34.77 -90.97 96.76
N GLN A 65 -34.13 -90.88 97.92
CA GLN A 65 -33.48 -89.64 98.40
C GLN A 65 -32.33 -89.21 97.49
N ALA A 66 -31.44 -90.12 97.10
CA ALA A 66 -30.32 -89.80 96.19
C ALA A 66 -30.77 -89.33 94.79
N ALA A 67 -31.90 -89.84 94.28
CA ALA A 67 -32.47 -89.39 93.00
C ALA A 67 -33.09 -87.99 93.08
N SER A 68 -33.61 -87.60 94.25
CA SER A 68 -34.11 -86.24 94.50
C SER A 68 -32.97 -85.22 94.55
N ASP A 69 -31.88 -85.55 95.26
CA ASP A 69 -30.74 -84.65 95.45
C ASP A 69 -29.97 -84.40 94.14
N MET A 70 -29.80 -85.43 93.29
CA MET A 70 -29.19 -85.27 91.95
C MET A 70 -30.01 -84.33 91.05
N LYS A 71 -31.35 -84.34 91.18
CA LYS A 71 -32.25 -83.52 90.37
C LYS A 71 -32.23 -82.05 90.80
N GLN A 72 -32.08 -81.78 92.10
CA GLN A 72 -31.89 -80.42 92.61
C GLN A 72 -30.55 -79.81 92.15
N LEU A 73 -29.46 -80.58 92.16
CA LEU A 73 -28.15 -80.10 91.74
C LEU A 73 -28.10 -79.78 90.23
N MET A 74 -28.74 -80.61 89.40
CA MET A 74 -28.90 -80.34 87.96
C MET A 74 -29.76 -79.09 87.70
N SER A 75 -30.79 -78.83 88.51
CA SER A 75 -31.61 -77.62 88.38
C SER A 75 -30.85 -76.34 88.76
N GLN A 76 -29.98 -76.40 89.78
CA GLN A 76 -29.10 -75.27 90.15
C GLN A 76 -28.01 -75.03 89.10
N HIS A 77 -27.47 -76.09 88.49
CA HIS A 77 -26.52 -75.97 87.39
C HIS A 77 -27.16 -75.44 86.10
N GLN A 78 -28.41 -75.79 85.82
CA GLN A 78 -29.17 -75.25 84.71
C GLN A 78 -29.48 -73.76 84.91
N HIS A 79 -29.87 -73.33 86.11
CA HIS A 79 -30.10 -71.91 86.40
C HIS A 79 -28.82 -71.06 86.28
N THR A 80 -27.69 -71.54 86.82
CA THR A 80 -26.41 -70.82 86.74
C THR A 80 -25.81 -70.78 85.33
N ALA A 81 -26.07 -71.79 84.50
CA ALA A 81 -25.66 -71.80 83.09
C ALA A 81 -26.49 -70.83 82.24
N GLU A 82 -27.81 -70.73 82.49
CA GLU A 82 -28.70 -69.81 81.77
C GLU A 82 -28.43 -68.34 82.13
N GLU A 83 -28.11 -68.04 83.40
CA GLU A 83 -27.73 -66.69 83.82
C GLU A 83 -26.39 -66.24 83.23
N ARG A 84 -25.39 -67.14 83.18
CA ARG A 84 -24.11 -66.86 82.51
C ARG A 84 -24.28 -66.62 81.01
N LYS A 85 -25.13 -67.41 80.34
CA LYS A 85 -25.43 -67.23 78.92
C LYS A 85 -26.13 -65.89 78.64
N LYS A 86 -27.10 -65.50 79.47
CA LYS A 86 -27.76 -64.19 79.37
C LYS A 86 -26.81 -63.02 79.64
N LEU A 87 -25.88 -63.15 80.58
CA LEU A 87 -24.86 -62.13 80.82
C LEU A 87 -23.89 -62.01 79.63
N GLN A 88 -23.47 -63.15 79.07
CA GLN A 88 -22.57 -63.19 77.92
C GLN A 88 -23.24 -62.58 76.67
N GLU A 89 -24.52 -62.87 76.44
CA GLU A 89 -25.32 -62.24 75.37
C GLU A 89 -25.47 -60.72 75.57
N LYS A 90 -25.67 -60.24 76.81
CA LYS A 90 -25.71 -58.80 77.12
C LYS A 90 -24.36 -58.11 76.88
N LEU A 91 -23.25 -58.78 77.21
CA LEU A 91 -21.90 -58.24 77.03
C LEU A 91 -21.52 -58.18 75.54
N ILE A 92 -21.91 -59.20 74.77
CA ILE A 92 -21.78 -59.21 73.30
C ILE A 92 -22.68 -58.13 72.67
N ALA A 93 -23.90 -57.94 73.18
CA ALA A 93 -24.79 -56.88 72.69
C ALA A 93 -24.21 -55.48 72.96
N GLU A 94 -23.65 -55.24 74.15
CA GLU A 94 -23.00 -53.97 74.50
C GLU A 94 -21.71 -53.74 73.69
N GLN A 95 -20.94 -54.79 73.41
CA GLN A 95 -19.77 -54.73 72.51
C GLN A 95 -20.19 -54.38 71.08
N ASN A 96 -21.21 -55.06 70.55
CA ASN A 96 -21.75 -54.77 69.22
C ASN A 96 -22.32 -53.34 69.13
N GLU A 97 -22.95 -52.83 70.19
CA GLU A 97 -23.48 -51.46 70.23
C GLU A 97 -22.34 -50.43 70.22
N LYS A 98 -21.27 -50.66 70.99
CA LYS A 98 -20.06 -49.81 70.97
C LYS A 98 -19.34 -49.87 69.62
N GLU A 99 -19.24 -51.06 69.01
CA GLU A 99 -18.68 -51.21 67.66
C GLU A 99 -19.50 -50.46 66.62
N GLN A 100 -20.83 -50.57 66.66
CA GLN A 100 -21.71 -49.79 65.79
C GLN A 100 -21.57 -48.27 66.03
N GLU A 101 -21.38 -47.83 67.27
CA GLU A 101 -21.11 -46.41 67.55
C GLU A 101 -19.75 -45.95 67.01
N ILE A 102 -18.72 -46.76 67.15
CA ILE A 102 -17.37 -46.48 66.63
C ILE A 102 -17.42 -46.44 65.10
N GLU A 103 -18.10 -47.39 64.48
CA GLU A 103 -18.30 -47.44 63.03
C GLU A 103 -19.09 -46.23 62.53
N LYS A 104 -20.17 -45.84 63.21
CA LYS A 104 -20.91 -44.58 62.94
C LYS A 104 -20.01 -43.36 63.11
N LYS A 105 -19.18 -43.30 64.16
CA LYS A 105 -18.22 -42.20 64.40
C LYS A 105 -17.15 -42.15 63.30
N ILE A 106 -16.64 -43.30 62.85
CA ILE A 106 -15.67 -43.39 61.75
C ILE A 106 -16.33 -42.95 60.43
N ALA A 107 -17.53 -43.44 60.12
CA ALA A 107 -18.28 -43.06 58.93
C ALA A 107 -18.58 -41.56 58.91
N LEU A 108 -19.00 -40.98 60.04
CA LEU A 108 -19.20 -39.53 60.18
C LEU A 108 -17.90 -38.76 59.98
N LYS A 109 -16.78 -39.21 60.58
CA LYS A 109 -15.45 -38.59 60.38
C LYS A 109 -15.00 -38.66 58.92
N GLN A 110 -15.22 -39.78 58.24
CA GLN A 110 -14.91 -39.93 56.81
C GLN A 110 -15.78 -39.00 55.96
N LYS A 111 -17.08 -38.90 56.27
CA LYS A 111 -17.99 -37.96 55.59
C LYS A 111 -17.60 -36.50 55.81
N LEU A 112 -17.19 -36.14 57.03
CA LEU A 112 -16.67 -34.81 57.35
C LEU A 112 -15.37 -34.52 56.60
N LYS A 113 -14.42 -35.47 56.55
CA LYS A 113 -13.19 -35.34 55.76
C LYS A 113 -13.47 -35.19 54.26
N ALA A 114 -14.41 -35.97 53.72
CA ALA A 114 -14.82 -35.87 52.32
C ALA A 114 -15.50 -34.52 52.02
N MET A 115 -16.32 -34.01 52.94
CA MET A 115 -16.96 -32.70 52.82
C MET A 115 -15.94 -31.56 52.92
N GLN A 116 -14.99 -31.65 53.85
CA GLN A 116 -13.88 -30.69 53.97
C GLN A 116 -12.99 -30.70 52.71
N ALA A 117 -12.65 -31.88 52.18
CA ALA A 117 -11.88 -31.99 50.95
C ALA A 117 -12.61 -31.36 49.75
N LYS A 118 -13.92 -31.60 49.62
CA LYS A 118 -14.76 -30.97 48.59
C LYS A 118 -14.90 -29.46 48.79
N LEU A 119 -15.02 -28.96 50.02
CA LEU A 119 -15.08 -27.53 50.30
C LEU A 119 -13.74 -26.84 49.99
N ILE A 120 -12.62 -27.46 50.31
CA ILE A 120 -11.27 -26.95 50.00
C ILE A 120 -11.02 -26.98 48.48
N GLN A 121 -11.44 -28.04 47.79
CA GLN A 121 -11.38 -28.09 46.31
C GLN A 121 -12.31 -27.05 45.67
N GLY A 122 -13.51 -26.86 46.22
CA GLY A 122 -14.45 -25.83 45.79
C GLY A 122 -13.90 -24.42 45.99
N GLY A 123 -13.32 -24.11 47.15
CA GLY A 123 -12.66 -22.84 47.41
C GLY A 123 -11.50 -22.57 46.44
N LYS A 124 -10.64 -23.57 46.20
CA LYS A 124 -9.56 -23.47 45.20
C LYS A 124 -10.08 -23.27 43.78
N MET A 125 -11.20 -23.91 43.42
CA MET A 125 -11.83 -23.73 42.10
C MET A 125 -12.46 -22.35 41.95
N VAL A 126 -13.08 -21.81 43.00
CA VAL A 126 -13.62 -20.45 43.00
C VAL A 126 -12.50 -19.42 42.89
N ASP A 127 -11.42 -19.58 43.66
CA ASP A 127 -10.25 -18.69 43.57
C ASP A 127 -9.57 -18.76 42.20
N LEU A 128 -9.48 -19.95 41.59
CA LEU A 128 -8.94 -20.13 40.24
C LEU A 128 -9.85 -19.50 39.17
N ALA A 129 -11.17 -19.70 39.30
CA ALA A 129 -12.15 -19.12 38.38
C ALA A 129 -12.15 -17.58 38.46
N GLN A 130 -12.06 -17.00 39.66
CA GLN A 130 -11.95 -15.55 39.85
C GLN A 130 -10.67 -14.97 39.23
N LYS A 131 -9.54 -15.67 39.35
CA LYS A 131 -8.29 -15.27 38.68
C LYS A 131 -8.41 -15.34 37.16
N GLN A 132 -8.98 -16.42 36.64
CA GLN A 132 -9.22 -16.56 35.19
C GLN A 132 -10.19 -15.51 34.66
N GLU A 133 -11.25 -15.17 35.40
CA GLU A 133 -12.20 -14.11 35.02
C GLU A 133 -11.52 -12.73 35.04
N ALA A 134 -10.67 -12.45 36.03
CA ALA A 134 -9.89 -11.21 36.09
C ALA A 134 -8.88 -11.11 34.93
N GLU A 135 -8.17 -12.20 34.62
CA GLU A 135 -7.26 -12.29 33.47
C GLU A 135 -7.99 -12.09 32.14
N LEU A 136 -9.16 -12.73 31.96
CA LEU A 136 -10.00 -12.56 30.78
C LEU A 136 -10.50 -11.12 30.64
N ARG A 137 -10.89 -10.48 31.74
CA ARG A 137 -11.35 -9.09 31.74
C ARG A 137 -10.22 -8.12 31.34
N LEU A 138 -9.01 -8.33 31.85
CA LEU A 138 -7.84 -7.55 31.45
C LEU A 138 -7.52 -7.75 29.97
N ALA A 139 -7.54 -9.00 29.49
CA ALA A 139 -7.30 -9.32 28.08
C ALA A 139 -8.39 -8.78 27.13
N GLN A 140 -9.65 -8.69 27.60
CA GLN A 140 -10.74 -8.04 26.87
C GLN A 140 -10.52 -6.54 26.77
N GLN A 141 -10.15 -5.90 27.87
CA GLN A 141 -9.87 -4.46 27.90
C GLN A 141 -8.68 -4.12 26.98
N GLU A 142 -7.59 -4.88 27.06
CA GLU A 142 -6.44 -4.71 26.16
C GLU A 142 -6.81 -4.90 24.68
N ASN A 143 -7.69 -5.86 24.38
CA ASN A 143 -8.20 -6.03 23.01
C ASN A 143 -9.05 -4.85 22.54
N GLU A 144 -9.90 -4.30 23.40
CA GLU A 144 -10.71 -3.13 23.08
C GLU A 144 -9.84 -1.91 22.84
N ASP A 145 -8.87 -1.65 23.71
CA ASP A 145 -7.92 -0.54 23.58
C ASP A 145 -7.12 -0.67 22.27
N ARG A 146 -6.56 -1.85 22.00
CA ARG A 146 -5.85 -2.13 20.73
C ARG A 146 -6.75 -1.94 19.51
N LYS A 147 -8.02 -2.33 19.59
CA LYS A 147 -8.98 -2.15 18.48
C LYS A 147 -9.32 -0.67 18.28
N GLN A 148 -9.41 0.11 19.35
CA GLN A 148 -9.59 1.56 19.25
C GLN A 148 -8.38 2.24 18.62
N GLU A 149 -7.16 1.87 19.03
CA GLU A 149 -5.92 2.38 18.44
C GLU A 149 -5.82 2.03 16.95
N GLN A 150 -6.12 0.79 16.58
CA GLN A 150 -6.15 0.35 15.17
C GLN A 150 -7.15 1.17 14.36
N LEU A 151 -8.36 1.38 14.88
CA LEU A 151 -9.40 2.15 14.22
C LEU A 151 -9.03 3.64 14.10
N GLN A 152 -8.33 4.21 15.09
CA GLN A 152 -7.80 5.57 15.00
C GLN A 152 -6.71 5.66 13.92
N MET A 153 -5.76 4.73 13.89
CA MET A 153 -4.73 4.69 12.86
C MET A 153 -5.31 4.49 11.46
N GLU A 154 -6.31 3.62 11.29
CA GLU A 154 -7.01 3.43 10.02
C GLU A 154 -7.71 4.72 9.57
N ARG A 155 -8.36 5.45 10.48
CA ARG A 155 -8.98 6.74 10.17
C ARG A 155 -7.94 7.78 9.77
N GLU A 156 -6.82 7.87 10.48
CA GLU A 156 -5.74 8.79 10.13
C GLU A 156 -5.12 8.45 8.77
N LEU A 157 -4.94 7.17 8.46
CA LEU A 157 -4.46 6.72 7.16
C LEU A 157 -5.47 7.04 6.05
N ALA A 158 -6.77 6.86 6.31
CA ALA A 158 -7.82 7.22 5.36
C ALA A 158 -7.84 8.72 5.07
N LEU A 159 -7.72 9.57 6.10
CA LEU A 159 -7.65 11.02 5.95
C LEU A 159 -6.41 11.45 5.16
N LYS A 160 -5.23 10.89 5.47
CA LYS A 160 -4.00 11.17 4.72
C LYS A 160 -4.09 10.71 3.27
N ALA A 161 -4.76 9.59 3.00
CA ALA A 161 -4.99 9.11 1.63
C ALA A 161 -5.94 10.05 0.86
N GLU A 162 -7.01 10.55 1.50
CA GLU A 162 -7.92 11.54 0.91
C GLU A 162 -7.21 12.87 0.63
N GLU A 163 -6.39 13.35 1.57
CA GLU A 163 -5.56 14.55 1.38
C GLU A 163 -4.57 14.38 0.21
N ALA A 164 -3.93 13.22 0.09
CA ALA A 164 -3.02 12.92 -1.01
C ALA A 164 -3.74 12.93 -2.37
N LEU A 165 -4.94 12.33 -2.44
CA LEU A 165 -5.76 12.34 -3.65
C LEU A 165 -6.21 13.76 -4.02
N ALA A 166 -6.66 14.56 -3.04
CA ALA A 166 -7.06 15.95 -3.28
C ALA A 166 -5.89 16.79 -3.83
N ILE A 167 -4.68 16.58 -3.31
CA ILE A 167 -3.47 17.22 -3.80
C ILE A 167 -3.15 16.76 -5.23
N GLU A 168 -3.25 15.46 -5.53
CA GLU A 168 -3.04 14.92 -6.88
C GLU A 168 -4.03 15.49 -7.90
N GLU A 169 -5.32 15.60 -7.55
CA GLU A 169 -6.34 16.24 -8.37
C GLU A 169 -6.03 17.72 -8.63
N GLN A 170 -5.59 18.46 -7.61
CA GLN A 170 -5.17 19.86 -7.76
C GLN A 170 -3.95 19.99 -8.70
N TYR A 171 -2.94 19.14 -8.55
CA TYR A 171 -1.79 19.13 -9.45
C TYR A 171 -2.18 18.77 -10.88
N SER A 172 -3.05 17.78 -11.08
CA SER A 172 -3.58 17.43 -12.41
C SER A 172 -4.30 18.62 -13.05
N SER A 173 -5.17 19.31 -12.31
CA SER A 173 -5.89 20.49 -12.81
C SER A 173 -4.94 21.61 -13.21
N ILE A 174 -3.91 21.89 -12.40
CA ILE A 174 -2.92 22.92 -12.71
C ILE A 174 -2.10 22.53 -13.95
N GLN A 175 -1.73 21.25 -14.07
CA GLN A 175 -1.00 20.74 -15.22
C GLN A 175 -1.81 20.89 -16.51
N ASP A 176 -3.10 20.52 -16.49
CA ASP A 176 -4.02 20.69 -17.62
C ASP A 176 -4.16 22.16 -18.02
N GLU A 177 -4.26 23.06 -17.04
CA GLU A 177 -4.29 24.50 -17.31
C GLU A 177 -3.00 25.00 -18.00
N VAL A 178 -1.84 24.57 -17.51
CA VAL A 178 -0.54 24.91 -18.09
C VAL A 178 -0.47 24.39 -19.53
N GLU A 179 -0.92 23.16 -19.79
CA GLU A 179 -0.96 22.62 -21.13
C GLU A 179 -1.87 23.41 -22.06
N ILE A 180 -3.08 23.75 -21.62
CA ILE A 180 -4.04 24.54 -22.40
C ILE A 180 -3.46 25.92 -22.71
N LYS A 181 -2.89 26.59 -21.70
CA LYS A 181 -2.25 27.92 -21.87
C LYS A 181 -1.04 27.83 -22.79
N THR A 182 -0.22 26.79 -22.67
CA THR A 182 0.94 26.56 -23.55
C THR A 182 0.52 26.29 -25.00
N LYS A 183 -0.53 25.48 -25.22
CA LYS A 183 -1.10 25.23 -26.56
C LYS A 183 -1.65 26.52 -27.17
N LYS A 184 -2.34 27.35 -26.38
CA LYS A 184 -2.82 28.69 -26.83
C LYS A 184 -1.66 29.62 -27.17
N LEU A 185 -0.63 29.66 -26.32
CA LEU A 185 0.56 30.46 -26.55
C LEU A 185 1.28 30.05 -27.83
N LYS A 186 1.51 28.75 -28.06
CA LYS A 186 2.10 28.24 -29.30
C LYS A 186 1.28 28.63 -30.54
N LYS A 187 -0.05 28.54 -30.46
CA LYS A 187 -0.93 28.98 -31.57
C LYS A 187 -0.80 30.49 -31.84
N LEU A 188 -0.79 31.31 -30.81
CA LEU A 188 -0.63 32.77 -30.95
C LEU A 188 0.76 33.13 -31.47
N TRP A 189 1.80 32.44 -30.98
CA TRP A 189 3.16 32.62 -31.46
C TRP A 189 3.29 32.30 -32.94
N ASN A 190 2.72 31.18 -33.40
CA ASN A 190 2.75 30.82 -34.81
C ASN A 190 2.02 31.85 -35.68
N LYS A 191 0.87 32.37 -35.21
CA LYS A 191 0.16 33.46 -35.91
C LYS A 191 0.97 34.75 -35.95
N TYR A 192 1.65 35.08 -34.85
CA TYR A 192 2.53 36.25 -34.78
C TYR A 192 3.72 36.11 -35.74
N GLN A 193 4.36 34.94 -35.78
CA GLN A 193 5.45 34.66 -36.70
C GLN A 193 4.99 34.71 -38.16
N ALA A 194 3.83 34.10 -38.49
CA ALA A 194 3.25 34.18 -39.82
C ALA A 194 2.96 35.63 -40.23
N ALA A 195 2.31 36.43 -39.39
CA ALA A 195 2.05 37.84 -39.68
C ALA A 195 3.35 38.67 -39.80
N THR A 196 4.39 38.32 -39.04
CA THR A 196 5.70 38.97 -39.14
C THR A 196 6.38 38.65 -40.46
N GLN A 197 6.29 37.40 -40.92
CA GLN A 197 6.77 36.96 -42.23
C GLN A 197 5.99 37.63 -43.36
N GLU A 198 4.66 37.65 -43.30
CA GLU A 198 3.82 38.35 -44.29
C GLU A 198 4.20 39.84 -44.39
N ILE A 199 4.48 40.51 -43.26
CA ILE A 199 4.95 41.90 -43.28
C ILE A 199 6.32 42.03 -43.95
N GLN A 200 7.23 41.08 -43.77
CA GLN A 200 8.54 41.08 -44.43
C GLN A 200 8.40 40.85 -45.93
N GLU A 201 7.64 39.83 -46.33
CA GLU A 201 7.34 39.51 -47.73
C GLU A 201 6.74 40.71 -48.46
N VAL A 202 5.69 41.34 -47.89
CA VAL A 202 5.07 42.54 -48.49
C VAL A 202 6.04 43.72 -48.59
N ARG A 203 6.95 43.88 -47.62
CA ARG A 203 7.97 44.95 -47.69
C ARG A 203 8.98 44.69 -48.78
N GLU A 204 9.42 43.44 -48.95
CA GLU A 204 10.33 43.03 -50.01
C GLU A 204 9.69 43.20 -51.39
N GLU A 205 8.45 42.74 -51.56
CA GLU A 205 7.67 42.94 -52.78
C GLU A 205 7.51 44.42 -53.12
N CYS A 206 7.12 45.26 -52.15
CA CYS A 206 6.98 46.70 -52.37
C CYS A 206 8.33 47.36 -52.73
N GLN A 207 9.44 46.89 -52.17
CA GLN A 207 10.77 47.39 -52.51
C GLN A 207 11.17 47.01 -53.94
N LEU A 208 10.89 45.76 -54.36
CA LEU A 208 11.13 45.30 -55.72
C LEU A 208 10.27 46.06 -56.74
N GLU A 209 8.97 46.24 -56.47
CA GLU A 209 8.08 47.04 -57.31
C GLU A 209 8.57 48.48 -57.45
N LYS A 210 9.02 49.08 -56.34
CA LYS A 210 9.59 50.42 -56.35
C LYS A 210 10.86 50.48 -57.20
N GLU A 211 11.72 49.47 -57.12
CA GLU A 211 12.94 49.39 -57.93
C GLU A 211 12.62 49.27 -59.42
N ASP A 212 11.65 48.43 -59.80
CA ASP A 212 11.17 48.28 -61.17
C ASP A 212 10.57 49.58 -61.73
N ILE A 213 9.73 50.27 -60.94
CA ILE A 213 9.19 51.59 -61.31
C ILE A 213 10.33 52.62 -61.46
N LEU A 214 11.33 52.59 -60.57
CA LEU A 214 12.47 53.51 -60.70
C LEU A 214 13.34 53.19 -61.92
N GLU A 215 13.48 51.91 -62.28
CA GLU A 215 14.18 51.49 -63.49
C GLU A 215 13.47 51.99 -64.75
N THR A 216 12.16 51.76 -64.86
CA THR A 216 11.35 52.26 -65.98
C THR A 216 11.38 53.79 -66.08
N VAL A 217 11.32 54.52 -64.95
CA VAL A 217 11.52 55.98 -64.94
C VAL A 217 12.89 56.37 -65.49
N ARG A 218 13.96 55.70 -65.05
CA ARG A 218 15.32 56.00 -65.54
C ARG A 218 15.47 55.70 -67.03
N GLU A 219 14.81 54.66 -67.54
CA GLU A 219 14.78 54.35 -68.97
C GLU A 219 14.03 55.41 -69.76
N MET A 220 12.84 55.80 -69.29
CA MET A 220 12.06 56.89 -69.89
C MET A 220 12.87 58.20 -69.89
N GLU A 221 13.53 58.56 -68.79
CA GLU A 221 14.41 59.73 -68.73
C GLU A 221 15.56 59.64 -69.74
N ARG A 222 16.19 58.46 -69.89
CA ARG A 222 17.25 58.25 -70.89
C ARG A 222 16.71 58.46 -72.31
N THR A 223 15.54 57.93 -72.63
CA THR A 223 14.92 58.11 -73.95
C THR A 223 14.55 59.57 -74.24
N ILE A 224 14.00 60.28 -73.25
CA ILE A 224 13.68 61.71 -73.37
C ILE A 224 14.96 62.52 -73.62
N ARG A 225 16.00 62.32 -72.79
CA ARG A 225 17.28 63.04 -72.97
C ARG A 225 17.92 62.76 -74.34
N LEU A 226 17.82 61.53 -74.84
CA LEU A 226 18.29 61.19 -76.18
C LEU A 226 17.48 61.95 -77.26
N GLN A 227 16.15 61.98 -77.14
CA GLN A 227 15.30 62.71 -78.07
C GLN A 227 15.57 64.22 -78.03
N GLU A 228 15.75 64.81 -76.85
CA GLU A 228 16.14 66.22 -76.66
C GLU A 228 17.47 66.51 -77.37
N LEU A 229 18.49 65.66 -77.15
CA LEU A 229 19.79 65.83 -77.81
C LEU A 229 19.67 65.76 -79.34
N ILE A 230 18.86 64.85 -79.87
CA ILE A 230 18.62 64.76 -81.32
C ILE A 230 17.94 66.04 -81.82
N ILE A 231 16.92 66.53 -81.11
CA ILE A 231 16.22 67.77 -81.47
C ILE A 231 17.21 68.94 -81.49
N ASP A 232 18.00 69.11 -80.44
CA ASP A 232 18.96 70.21 -80.28
C ASP A 232 20.06 70.22 -81.35
N ASN A 233 20.54 69.03 -81.76
CA ASN A 233 21.64 68.91 -82.72
C ASN A 233 21.19 68.89 -84.19
N PHE A 234 20.00 68.39 -84.49
CA PHE A 234 19.57 68.12 -85.87
C PHE A 234 18.40 68.98 -86.36
N ILE A 235 17.71 69.73 -85.50
CA ILE A 235 16.54 70.53 -85.89
C ILE A 235 16.79 72.02 -85.61
N PRO A 236 16.70 72.91 -86.63
CA PRO A 236 16.77 74.35 -86.40
C PRO A 236 15.67 74.86 -85.46
N LEU A 237 16.03 75.80 -84.58
CA LEU A 237 15.13 76.35 -83.54
C LEU A 237 13.83 76.93 -84.13
N ASP A 238 13.91 77.62 -85.27
CA ASP A 238 12.75 78.24 -85.93
C ASP A 238 11.68 77.19 -86.33
N GLU A 239 12.10 76.02 -86.79
CA GLU A 239 11.20 74.93 -87.18
C GLU A 239 10.54 74.26 -85.97
N ILE A 240 11.26 74.18 -84.83
CA ILE A 240 10.71 73.66 -83.56
C ILE A 240 9.56 74.56 -83.09
N GLU A 241 9.71 75.87 -83.16
CA GLU A 241 8.65 76.82 -82.78
C GLU A 241 7.42 76.75 -83.69
N VAL A 242 7.62 76.50 -84.98
CA VAL A 242 6.52 76.26 -85.93
C VAL A 242 5.80 74.96 -85.59
N LEU A 243 6.53 73.88 -85.29
CA LEU A 243 5.95 72.59 -84.91
C LEU A 243 5.19 72.68 -83.58
N ARG A 244 5.75 73.31 -82.55
CA ARG A 244 5.11 73.48 -81.23
C ARG A 244 3.77 74.23 -81.32
N ARG A 245 3.67 75.24 -82.19
CA ARG A 245 2.42 76.00 -82.41
C ARG A 245 1.33 75.18 -83.12
N ARG A 246 1.71 74.17 -83.89
CA ARG A 246 0.79 73.35 -84.71
C ARG A 246 0.43 72.02 -84.06
N ALA A 247 1.14 71.64 -83.00
CA ALA A 247 0.89 70.43 -82.24
C ALA A 247 -0.31 70.64 -81.31
N VAL A 248 -1.29 69.72 -81.39
CA VAL A 248 -2.46 69.69 -80.52
C VAL A 248 -2.45 68.37 -79.76
N TRP A 249 -2.63 68.42 -78.44
CA TRP A 249 -2.70 67.22 -77.61
C TRP A 249 -4.04 66.52 -77.82
N SER A 250 -4.01 65.25 -78.23
CA SER A 250 -5.20 64.41 -78.32
C SER A 250 -5.33 63.57 -77.05
N GLN A 251 -6.38 63.82 -76.27
CA GLN A 251 -6.62 63.11 -75.00
C GLN A 251 -7.05 61.65 -75.22
N GLU A 252 -7.71 61.34 -76.33
CA GLU A 252 -8.18 59.98 -76.65
C GLU A 252 -7.04 59.06 -77.07
N GLY A 253 -6.02 59.61 -77.75
CA GLY A 253 -4.85 58.86 -78.21
C GLY A 253 -3.60 59.03 -77.35
N GLU A 254 -3.67 59.82 -76.28
CA GLU A 254 -2.54 60.20 -75.40
C GLU A 254 -1.26 60.58 -76.17
N LYS A 255 -1.42 61.34 -77.25
CA LYS A 255 -0.32 61.72 -78.14
C LYS A 255 -0.51 63.12 -78.71
N TRP A 256 0.61 63.73 -79.07
CA TRP A 256 0.61 64.98 -79.83
C TRP A 256 0.29 64.69 -81.30
N GLU A 257 -0.74 65.35 -81.83
CA GLU A 257 -1.13 65.28 -83.24
C GLU A 257 -0.84 66.62 -83.93
N LEU A 258 -0.34 66.55 -85.16
CA LEU A 258 -0.06 67.74 -85.97
C LEU A 258 -1.25 68.03 -86.88
N GLU A 259 -1.78 69.25 -86.81
CA GLU A 259 -2.90 69.66 -87.64
C GLU A 259 -2.51 69.66 -89.14
N ARG A 260 -3.32 68.98 -89.96
CA ARG A 260 -3.14 68.82 -91.42
C ARG A 260 -1.85 68.08 -91.81
N LEU A 261 -1.45 67.06 -91.05
CA LEU A 261 -0.29 66.22 -91.36
C LEU A 261 -0.40 65.51 -92.73
N ASP A 262 -1.62 65.21 -93.17
CA ASP A 262 -1.91 64.59 -94.47
C ASP A 262 -1.47 65.44 -95.67
N LEU A 263 -1.40 66.76 -95.49
CA LEU A 263 -0.96 67.71 -96.51
C LEU A 263 0.56 67.91 -96.50
N ALA A 264 1.28 67.27 -95.56
CA ALA A 264 2.73 67.34 -95.51
C ALA A 264 3.36 66.64 -96.74
N GLY A 265 4.45 67.22 -97.25
CA GLY A 265 5.08 66.77 -98.51
C GLY A 265 5.56 65.33 -98.54
N ARG A 266 5.66 64.64 -97.40
CA ARG A 266 5.97 63.19 -97.31
C ARG A 266 4.77 62.33 -97.72
N HIS A 267 3.60 62.58 -97.14
CA HIS A 267 2.34 61.88 -97.44
C HIS A 267 1.87 62.14 -98.89
N LEU A 268 2.16 63.32 -99.43
CA LEU A 268 1.88 63.66 -100.83
C LEU A 268 2.83 62.97 -101.84
N ARG A 269 3.99 62.46 -101.41
CA ARG A 269 4.93 61.71 -102.27
C ARG A 269 4.62 60.23 -102.34
N GLU A 270 4.11 59.63 -101.25
CA GLU A 270 3.69 58.23 -101.24
C GLU A 270 2.53 57.97 -102.22
N THR A 271 1.63 58.94 -102.38
CA THR A 271 0.53 58.90 -103.36
C THR A 271 0.98 59.14 -104.80
N LYS A 272 2.22 59.57 -105.03
CA LYS A 272 2.78 59.89 -106.36
C LYS A 272 3.85 58.92 -106.85
N ARG A 273 4.07 57.78 -106.18
CA ARG A 273 4.88 56.71 -106.80
C ARG A 273 4.05 56.07 -107.91
N PRO A 274 4.39 56.23 -109.20
CA PRO A 274 3.75 55.44 -110.24
C PRO A 274 4.08 53.97 -109.95
N ASN A 275 3.04 53.18 -109.71
CA ASN A 275 3.10 51.73 -109.65
C ASN A 275 3.45 51.22 -111.06
N ASN A 276 4.74 51.19 -111.42
CA ASN A 276 5.18 50.59 -112.68
C ASN A 276 5.21 49.06 -112.55
N ASN A 277 4.03 48.49 -112.33
CA ASN A 277 3.75 47.08 -112.59
C ASN A 277 2.89 47.03 -113.85
N GLN A 278 3.49 47.28 -115.01
CA GLN A 278 3.05 46.75 -116.32
C GLN A 278 3.99 47.20 -117.45
N THR A 279 5.11 46.50 -117.64
CA THR A 279 5.56 46.14 -119.00
C THR A 279 6.44 44.89 -118.95
N PRO A 280 6.09 43.80 -119.65
CA PRO A 280 6.93 42.62 -119.78
C PRO A 280 7.97 42.84 -120.89
N GLY A 281 9.27 42.74 -120.60
CA GLY A 281 10.30 42.76 -121.65
C GLY A 281 11.72 43.11 -121.22
N SER A 282 12.43 42.12 -120.68
CA SER A 282 13.87 41.85 -120.86
C SER A 282 14.96 42.88 -120.47
N ARG A 283 15.73 42.46 -119.45
CA ARG A 283 17.19 42.61 -119.24
C ARG A 283 17.78 44.01 -118.99
N ALA A 284 18.27 44.24 -117.78
CA ALA A 284 19.67 44.01 -117.39
C ALA A 284 19.92 44.58 -115.98
N GLY A 285 20.79 43.92 -115.22
CA GLY A 285 20.92 44.11 -113.78
C GLY A 285 21.39 45.50 -113.35
N PHE A 286 20.64 46.06 -112.42
CA PHE A 286 21.18 46.83 -111.30
C PHE A 286 20.65 46.16 -110.04
N ARG A 287 21.44 45.23 -109.47
CA ARG A 287 21.29 44.87 -108.07
C ARG A 287 21.59 46.15 -107.30
N SER A 288 20.57 46.82 -106.78
CA SER A 288 20.77 47.75 -105.69
C SER A 288 21.49 46.98 -104.60
N MET A 289 22.78 47.28 -104.38
CA MET A 289 23.42 47.02 -103.09
C MET A 289 22.71 47.90 -102.07
N ALA A 290 21.50 47.50 -101.68
CA ALA A 290 21.05 47.78 -100.34
C ALA A 290 22.08 47.05 -99.48
N LEU A 291 23.03 47.81 -98.94
CA LEU A 291 23.77 47.39 -97.77
C LEU A 291 22.70 47.15 -96.71
N ASN A 292 22.20 45.93 -96.63
CA ASN A 292 21.66 45.40 -95.40
C ASN A 292 22.85 45.40 -94.45
N LEU A 293 23.09 46.54 -93.82
CA LEU A 293 23.87 46.61 -92.61
C LEU A 293 22.96 46.05 -91.51
N GLU A 294 22.64 44.76 -91.60
CA GLU A 294 22.43 43.97 -90.40
C GLU A 294 23.76 44.08 -89.66
N MET A 295 23.78 45.00 -88.71
CA MET A 295 24.80 45.07 -87.70
C MET A 295 24.65 43.75 -86.96
N ASP A 296 25.48 42.76 -87.27
CA ASP A 296 25.53 41.51 -86.52
C ASP A 296 25.54 41.90 -85.03
N PRO A 297 24.57 41.46 -84.22
CA PRO A 297 24.69 41.63 -82.79
C PRO A 297 25.96 40.89 -82.41
N THR A 298 27.00 41.60 -82.01
CA THR A 298 28.10 40.94 -81.35
C THR A 298 27.49 40.23 -80.15
N ASP A 299 27.58 38.90 -80.08
CA ASP A 299 27.09 38.08 -78.97
C ASP A 299 27.70 38.46 -77.60
N ARG A 300 28.58 39.47 -77.57
CA ARG A 300 29.15 40.07 -76.38
C ARG A 300 28.43 41.36 -76.06
N THR A 301 27.48 41.27 -75.13
CA THR A 301 26.97 42.43 -74.42
C THR A 301 28.11 43.01 -73.56
N THR A 302 28.13 44.33 -73.34
CA THR A 302 29.16 45.05 -72.55
C THR A 302 29.37 44.54 -71.12
N GLN A 303 28.59 43.55 -70.66
CA GLN A 303 28.76 42.84 -69.40
C GLN A 303 29.87 41.77 -69.42
N GLU A 304 30.26 41.27 -70.61
CA GLU A 304 31.28 40.21 -70.72
C GLU A 304 32.70 40.74 -71.01
N PHE A 305 32.88 42.07 -70.97
CA PHE A 305 34.20 42.67 -71.06
C PHE A 305 34.89 42.56 -69.70
N GLU A 306 35.55 41.42 -69.44
CA GLU A 306 36.50 41.31 -68.33
C GLU A 306 37.67 42.26 -68.61
N SER A 307 37.63 43.44 -67.98
CA SER A 307 38.81 44.27 -67.84
C SER A 307 39.84 43.49 -67.02
N ALA A 308 40.95 43.13 -67.63
CA ALA A 308 42.09 42.54 -66.92
C ALA A 308 42.55 43.50 -65.82
N ASP A 309 42.20 43.19 -64.55
CA ASP A 309 43.00 43.40 -63.32
C ASP A 309 42.21 43.44 -61.99
N MET A 310 40.88 43.27 -61.97
CA MET A 310 40.09 43.42 -60.72
C MET A 310 39.65 42.11 -60.03
N VAL A 311 40.11 40.94 -60.49
CA VAL A 311 39.68 39.62 -59.96
C VAL A 311 40.45 39.20 -58.69
N SER A 312 41.57 39.85 -58.33
CA SER A 312 42.44 39.34 -57.27
C SER A 312 41.99 39.63 -55.84
N ARG A 313 41.22 40.71 -55.57
CA ARG A 313 40.88 41.12 -54.19
C ARG A 313 39.54 40.58 -53.68
N VAL A 314 38.58 40.35 -54.57
CA VAL A 314 37.23 39.92 -54.17
C VAL A 314 37.20 38.42 -53.85
N ASN A 315 37.99 37.61 -54.55
CA ASN A 315 38.12 36.18 -54.28
C ASN A 315 38.82 35.89 -52.94
N GLU A 316 39.71 36.76 -52.49
CA GLU A 316 40.39 36.64 -51.19
C GLU A 316 39.42 36.91 -50.02
N VAL A 317 38.51 37.89 -50.18
CA VAL A 317 37.48 38.22 -49.19
C VAL A 317 36.39 37.15 -49.13
N LEU A 318 36.03 36.55 -50.27
CA LEU A 318 35.09 35.42 -50.33
C LEU A 318 35.68 34.11 -49.78
N ALA A 319 37.01 33.96 -49.78
CA ALA A 319 37.71 32.80 -49.25
C ALA A 319 38.05 32.91 -47.75
N MET A 320 37.68 34.00 -47.07
CA MET A 320 37.74 34.07 -45.61
C MET A 320 36.58 33.24 -45.03
N GLU A 321 36.88 31.98 -44.68
CA GLU A 321 36.00 31.12 -43.89
C GLU A 321 35.58 31.86 -42.60
N LEU A 322 34.27 32.12 -42.48
CA LEU A 322 33.67 32.56 -41.24
C LEU A 322 33.77 31.40 -40.24
N ASP A 323 34.77 31.45 -39.35
CA ASP A 323 34.84 30.60 -38.16
C ASP A 323 33.54 30.73 -37.36
N GLN A 324 32.63 29.78 -37.56
CA GLN A 324 31.47 29.56 -36.71
C GLN A 324 31.95 28.88 -35.42
N GLU A 325 32.66 29.62 -34.58
CA GLU A 325 32.75 29.28 -33.17
C GLU A 325 31.41 29.63 -32.50
N GLU A 326 30.67 28.60 -32.10
CA GLU A 326 29.50 28.69 -31.22
C GLU A 326 29.89 29.40 -29.90
N ARG A 327 29.82 30.74 -29.89
CA ARG A 327 29.78 31.48 -28.63
C ARG A 327 28.39 31.33 -28.03
N GLU A 328 28.25 30.40 -27.10
CA GLU A 328 27.13 30.37 -26.15
C GLU A 328 27.01 31.73 -25.45
N VAL A 329 26.03 32.53 -25.87
CA VAL A 329 25.67 33.77 -25.18
C VAL A 329 24.85 33.38 -23.96
N GLY A 330 25.52 33.21 -22.82
CA GLY A 330 24.87 33.04 -21.53
C GLY A 330 24.09 34.30 -21.15
N TYR A 331 22.76 34.24 -21.16
CA TYR A 331 21.90 35.29 -20.62
C TYR A 331 22.05 35.34 -19.09
N ARG A 332 22.90 36.24 -18.60
CA ARG A 332 22.90 36.65 -17.19
C ARG A 332 21.74 37.62 -16.97
N ASN A 333 20.70 37.16 -16.27
CA ASN A 333 19.55 37.96 -15.89
C ASN A 333 19.94 38.98 -14.79
N GLU A 334 20.63 40.04 -15.17
CA GLU A 334 20.74 41.26 -14.35
C GLU A 334 19.50 42.11 -14.64
N GLY A 335 18.72 42.39 -13.58
CA GLY A 335 17.35 42.88 -13.65
C GLY A 335 17.11 44.04 -14.62
N SER A 336 16.06 43.93 -15.43
CA SER A 336 15.60 44.99 -16.33
C SER A 336 15.33 46.29 -15.58
N PRO A 337 15.72 47.47 -16.13
CA PRO A 337 15.40 48.75 -15.51
C PRO A 337 13.89 48.96 -15.52
N SER A 338 13.33 49.28 -14.35
CA SER A 338 11.92 49.61 -14.18
C SER A 338 11.49 50.72 -15.13
N SER A 339 10.49 50.44 -15.97
CA SER A 339 9.91 51.39 -16.91
C SER A 339 9.26 52.58 -16.18
N PRO A 340 9.51 53.83 -16.61
CA PRO A 340 9.09 55.04 -15.89
C PRO A 340 7.58 55.28 -15.88
N TYR A 341 6.79 54.48 -16.61
CA TYR A 341 5.34 54.64 -16.70
C TYR A 341 4.52 53.88 -15.65
N ARG A 342 5.15 53.14 -14.72
CA ARG A 342 4.44 52.35 -13.70
C ARG A 342 3.98 53.14 -12.46
N LYS A 343 4.25 54.44 -12.35
CA LYS A 343 3.98 55.25 -11.14
C LYS A 343 2.74 56.16 -11.20
N ALA A 344 1.85 56.00 -12.16
CA ALA A 344 0.61 56.78 -12.24
C ALA A 344 -0.61 55.87 -12.04
N GLY A 345 -0.88 55.45 -10.79
CA GLY A 345 -2.05 54.62 -10.52
C GLY A 345 -2.42 54.38 -9.06
N GLU A 346 -1.51 54.60 -8.10
CA GLU A 346 -1.76 54.27 -6.69
C GLU A 346 -1.60 55.49 -5.78
N GLU A 347 -2.45 56.50 -5.96
CA GLU A 347 -2.72 57.46 -4.90
C GLU A 347 -4.23 57.76 -4.85
N LYS A 348 -4.84 57.24 -3.78
CA LYS A 348 -6.04 57.70 -3.05
C LYS A 348 -6.99 56.53 -2.76
N ASN A 349 -6.77 55.91 -1.60
CA ASN A 349 -7.85 55.53 -0.70
C ASN A 349 -7.26 55.35 0.70
N ASN A 350 -7.10 56.49 1.37
CA ASN A 350 -6.93 56.53 2.81
C ASN A 350 -7.98 57.51 3.34
N PHE A 351 -9.20 56.99 3.54
CA PHE A 351 -10.20 57.61 4.40
C PHE A 351 -10.39 56.68 5.58
N GLY A 352 -9.86 57.08 6.73
CA GLY A 352 -10.25 56.51 8.00
C GLY A 352 -11.58 57.12 8.45
N GLN A 353 -12.49 56.25 8.86
CA GLN A 353 -13.32 56.37 10.07
C GLN A 353 -13.69 54.96 10.54
#